data_AF-A0A7V0MFC6-F1
#
_entry.id   AF-A0A7V0MFC6-F1
#
_cell.length_a   1.000
_cell.length_b   1.000
_cell.length_c   1.000
_cell.angle_alpha   90.00
_cell.angle_beta   90.00
_cell.angle_gamma   90.00
#
_symmetry.space_group_name_H-M   'P 1'
#
loop_
_entity.id
_entity.type
_entity.pdbx_description
1 polymer ?
#
loop_
_entity_poly.entity_id
_entity_poly.type
_entity_poly.pdbx_seq_one_letter_code
_entity_poly.pdbx_strand_id
1 'polypeptide(L)'
;MKRMLFLILILPLLLTPKAFSSMSSYCATPPFVSRTIAPNVMIVLDNSGSMFNFAYDYNGSDVSTGFNPDTSYYGYFDGNYWYKYESEKFVPTASKSDRGKNSNEWDGNFLNWLTMRRIDIARKALVGGKYSGGYLIGEKADWYGRGYVKKVTNAGNYTSYSGTRYFYFDLGGAGTSRFKVCSNCSCSWSWWYDAYLCSCSGCSGYLNVKPQVDSEPEGIVQRVGDEVRWGLAFYHVNWPLSFPAYYDRTQGGYIQVNIAGSSVQAMINAINNKNPDSNTPLAETLWTVAGYFAQETSMLGGPGPRYQSGDYQINDNVDPYNYGTGGSPQMAWCAKSFVIYITDGEPCGDDNLPNELKNYATNHGGYSYSGDLPPCDAGGNNPWIEDVALYVHTNDLRDDLEGNQTLTIYPIFAFGSGSELLKDAAINGGFTDKNNNNKPDLQSEWDQDGDGIPDNYYEAQNGSELESALSQAIADILRRTSSGTAVSVLSTSARGSGFLSQAYFTPSEISYSGEELTWVGEMKGFWVDLFGQIREDSDHTVNSTIQLEYDEDNIIKFFFDADSDPLRT
;
A
#
# COMPACT_ATOMS: atom_id res chain seq x y z
N MET A 1 -64.96 23.13 53.24
CA MET A 1 -63.88 22.15 53.49
C MET A 1 -63.67 21.34 52.21
N LYS A 2 -62.64 21.68 51.42
CA LYS A 2 -62.35 21.06 50.12
C LYS A 2 -61.50 19.80 50.35
N ARG A 3 -61.92 18.67 49.77
CA ARG A 3 -61.19 17.39 49.77
C ARG A 3 -60.08 17.46 48.71
N MET A 4 -58.82 17.30 49.11
CA MET A 4 -57.67 17.16 48.20
C MET A 4 -57.42 15.67 47.93
N LEU A 5 -57.45 15.30 46.65
CA LEU A 5 -56.98 14.03 46.12
C LEU A 5 -55.44 14.03 46.09
N PHE A 6 -54.80 13.00 46.63
CA PHE A 6 -53.37 12.75 46.43
C PHE A 6 -53.19 11.85 45.19
N LEU A 7 -52.51 12.35 44.17
CA LEU A 7 -52.12 11.61 42.97
C LEU A 7 -50.73 10.99 43.22
N ILE A 8 -50.63 9.66 43.19
CA ILE A 8 -49.34 8.94 43.26
C ILE A 8 -48.82 8.82 41.82
N LEU A 9 -47.70 9.49 41.53
CA LEU A 9 -46.99 9.41 40.26
C LEU A 9 -45.98 8.26 40.33
N ILE A 10 -46.23 7.17 39.60
CA ILE A 10 -45.27 6.08 39.40
C ILE A 10 -44.36 6.45 38.23
N LEU A 11 -43.09 6.71 38.52
CA LEU A 11 -42.04 6.95 37.54
C LEU A 11 -41.50 5.57 37.06
N PRO A 12 -41.59 5.21 35.76
CA PRO A 12 -40.96 4.00 35.28
C PRO A 12 -39.45 4.24 35.17
N LEU A 13 -38.68 3.46 35.94
CA LEU A 13 -37.23 3.40 35.84
C LEU A 13 -36.89 2.74 34.48
N LEU A 14 -36.60 3.55 33.47
CA LEU A 14 -36.01 3.09 32.20
C LEU A 14 -34.59 2.59 32.50
N LEU A 15 -34.45 1.28 32.75
CA LEU A 15 -33.16 0.60 32.63
C LEU A 15 -32.81 0.60 31.14
N THR A 16 -31.80 1.40 30.77
CA THR A 16 -31.16 1.29 29.46
C THR A 16 -30.55 -0.11 29.33
N PRO A 17 -30.75 -0.82 28.21
CA PRO A 17 -29.98 -2.04 27.97
C PRO A 17 -28.50 -1.65 27.94
N LYS A 18 -27.68 -2.25 28.81
CA LYS A 18 -26.23 -2.18 28.66
C LYS A 18 -25.89 -2.83 27.32
N ALA A 19 -25.16 -2.12 26.47
CA ALA A 19 -24.57 -2.70 25.27
C ALA A 19 -23.71 -3.89 25.69
N PHE A 20 -24.04 -5.07 25.17
CA PHE A 20 -23.18 -6.24 25.24
C PHE A 20 -22.42 -6.31 23.91
N SER A 21 -21.09 -6.25 23.98
CA SER A 21 -20.21 -6.74 22.91
C SER A 21 -19.68 -8.10 23.35
N SER A 22 -19.70 -9.10 22.47
CA SER A 22 -19.07 -10.40 22.71
C SER A 22 -17.82 -10.51 21.86
N MET A 23 -16.66 -10.73 22.50
CA MET A 23 -15.39 -10.97 21.83
C MET A 23 -15.32 -12.39 21.24
N SER A 24 -16.19 -12.75 20.30
CA SER A 24 -16.24 -14.11 19.73
C SER A 24 -15.09 -14.45 18.78
N SER A 25 -14.24 -13.48 18.42
CA SER A 25 -13.30 -13.60 17.30
C SER A 25 -11.86 -13.17 17.67
N TYR A 26 -11.32 -13.62 18.80
CA TYR A 26 -9.90 -13.45 19.11
C TYR A 26 -9.13 -14.77 19.00
N CYS A 27 -7.98 -14.72 18.33
CA CYS A 27 -7.00 -15.80 18.32
C CYS A 27 -6.31 -15.82 19.70
N ALA A 28 -6.79 -16.67 20.62
CA ALA A 28 -6.16 -16.88 21.93
C ALA A 28 -4.79 -17.53 21.71
N THR A 29 -3.76 -17.01 22.36
CA THR A 29 -2.42 -17.59 22.34
C THR A 29 -1.93 -17.77 23.78
N PRO A 30 -1.10 -18.79 24.07
CA PRO A 30 -0.58 -19.01 25.42
C PRO A 30 0.12 -17.76 25.95
N PRO A 31 0.10 -17.48 27.26
CA PRO A 31 0.68 -16.26 27.87
C PRO A 31 2.18 -16.02 27.60
N PHE A 32 2.88 -16.99 27.01
CA PHE A 32 4.31 -16.91 26.70
C PHE A 32 4.60 -16.94 25.19
N VAL A 33 3.57 -16.97 24.35
CA VAL A 33 3.67 -16.98 22.89
C VAL A 33 2.87 -15.79 22.35
N SER A 34 3.39 -14.57 22.51
CA SER A 34 2.88 -13.43 21.76
C SER A 34 3.36 -13.55 20.31
N ARG A 35 2.61 -14.25 19.46
CA ARG A 35 2.74 -14.09 18.02
C ARG A 35 1.59 -13.21 17.56
N THR A 36 1.83 -11.90 17.49
CA THR A 36 1.01 -11.01 16.66
C THR A 36 1.11 -11.53 15.22
N ILE A 37 -0.02 -11.92 14.65
CA ILE A 37 -0.09 -12.36 13.25
C ILE A 37 0.13 -11.13 12.39
N ALA A 38 1.33 -11.00 11.81
CA ALA A 38 1.65 -9.90 10.92
C ALA A 38 0.68 -9.92 9.73
N PRO A 39 0.06 -8.78 9.37
CA PRO A 39 -0.91 -8.74 8.29
C PRO A 39 -0.27 -8.96 6.93
N ASN A 40 -1.06 -9.47 6.00
CA ASN A 40 -0.66 -9.64 4.61
C ASN A 40 -0.86 -8.32 3.87
N VAL A 41 0.19 -7.76 3.26
CA VAL A 41 0.12 -6.50 2.51
C VAL A 41 0.64 -6.72 1.10
N MET A 42 -0.26 -6.68 0.12
CA MET A 42 0.08 -6.70 -1.30
C MET A 42 0.24 -5.27 -1.81
N ILE A 43 1.41 -4.91 -2.34
CA ILE A 43 1.57 -3.68 -3.12
C ILE A 43 1.26 -4.00 -4.58
N VAL A 44 0.26 -3.33 -5.14
CA VAL A 44 0.11 -3.23 -6.60
C VAL A 44 0.78 -1.95 -7.04
N LEU A 45 1.86 -2.07 -7.82
CA LEU A 45 2.62 -0.91 -8.29
C LEU A 45 2.41 -0.72 -9.79
N ASP A 46 1.99 0.49 -10.15
CA ASP A 46 1.88 0.92 -11.53
C ASP A 46 3.22 0.87 -12.29
N ASN A 47 3.20 0.12 -13.38
CA ASN A 47 4.26 0.03 -14.39
C ASN A 47 3.75 0.42 -15.78
N SER A 48 2.71 1.24 -15.85
CA SER A 48 2.19 1.80 -17.07
C SER A 48 3.18 2.78 -17.68
N GLY A 49 3.14 2.94 -19.00
CA GLY A 49 4.09 3.79 -19.70
C GLY A 49 4.16 5.25 -19.18
N SER A 50 3.08 5.80 -18.61
CA SER A 50 3.05 7.15 -18.02
C SER A 50 4.05 7.32 -16.87
N MET A 51 4.46 6.22 -16.22
CA MET A 51 5.49 6.25 -15.18
C MET A 51 6.89 6.66 -15.70
N PHE A 52 7.11 6.67 -17.02
CA PHE A 52 8.31 7.28 -17.64
C PHE A 52 8.23 8.80 -17.80
N ASN A 53 7.08 9.43 -17.57
CA ASN A 53 6.94 10.88 -17.67
C ASN A 53 7.88 11.58 -16.67
N PHE A 54 8.34 12.79 -16.99
CA PHE A 54 9.04 13.59 -15.98
C PHE A 54 8.12 13.76 -14.76
N ALA A 55 8.67 13.59 -13.57
CA ALA A 55 7.92 13.73 -12.33
C ALA A 55 7.43 15.17 -12.09
N TYR A 56 8.12 16.15 -12.70
CA TYR A 56 7.88 17.57 -12.48
C TYR A 56 7.66 18.33 -13.79
N ASP A 57 6.61 19.15 -13.81
CA ASP A 57 6.24 20.06 -14.91
C ASP A 57 6.13 19.38 -16.29
N TYR A 58 5.68 18.13 -16.30
CA TYR A 58 5.26 17.46 -17.52
C TYR A 58 3.75 17.58 -17.70
N ASN A 59 3.36 18.22 -18.79
CA ASN A 59 1.96 18.46 -19.16
C ASN A 59 1.70 18.09 -20.64
N GLY A 60 2.50 17.17 -21.20
CA GLY A 60 2.44 16.82 -22.63
C GLY A 60 3.00 17.88 -23.58
N SER A 61 3.62 18.95 -23.07
CA SER A 61 4.25 19.99 -23.90
C SER A 61 5.54 19.53 -24.59
N ASP A 62 5.96 20.31 -25.58
CA ASP A 62 7.17 20.10 -26.36
C ASP A 62 8.46 20.27 -25.54
N VAL A 63 8.46 21.27 -24.64
CA VAL A 63 9.57 21.60 -23.76
C VAL A 63 9.03 21.94 -22.36
N SER A 64 9.33 21.09 -21.39
CA SER A 64 8.99 21.35 -19.99
C SER A 64 9.79 22.53 -19.43
N THR A 65 9.11 23.43 -18.73
CA THR A 65 9.68 24.61 -18.04
C THR A 65 9.09 24.69 -16.64
N GLY A 66 9.41 25.71 -15.85
CA GLY A 66 8.73 25.94 -14.56
C GLY A 66 9.53 25.60 -13.31
N PHE A 67 10.84 25.36 -13.41
CA PHE A 67 11.67 25.21 -12.21
C PHE A 67 11.51 26.40 -11.25
N ASN A 68 11.07 26.10 -10.03
CA ASN A 68 10.96 27.06 -8.94
C ASN A 68 12.01 26.75 -7.86
N PRO A 69 13.02 27.61 -7.64
CA PRO A 69 14.04 27.34 -6.64
C PRO A 69 13.51 27.30 -5.20
N ASP A 70 12.33 27.87 -4.93
CA ASP A 70 11.70 27.88 -3.61
C ASP A 70 10.89 26.60 -3.33
N THR A 71 10.69 25.75 -4.35
CA THR A 71 10.03 24.44 -4.22
C THR A 71 11.09 23.36 -3.99
N SER A 72 10.90 22.52 -2.97
CA SER A 72 11.74 21.33 -2.76
C SER A 72 11.27 20.19 -3.66
N TYR A 73 12.13 19.76 -4.59
CA TYR A 73 11.85 18.65 -5.49
C TYR A 73 12.41 17.36 -4.91
N TYR A 74 11.54 16.38 -4.68
CA TYR A 74 11.93 15.04 -4.25
C TYR A 74 12.71 14.33 -5.37
N GLY A 75 13.72 13.56 -5.01
CA GLY A 75 14.51 12.82 -5.98
C GLY A 75 15.78 12.23 -5.41
N TYR A 76 16.63 11.69 -6.27
CA TYR A 76 17.87 11.01 -5.87
C TYR A 76 18.98 11.94 -5.39
N PHE A 77 18.93 13.23 -5.72
CA PHE A 77 19.91 14.21 -5.24
C PHE A 77 19.44 14.79 -3.91
N ASP A 78 20.38 15.05 -3.00
CA ASP A 78 20.10 15.92 -1.84
C ASP A 78 19.93 17.37 -2.33
N GLY A 79 18.73 17.90 -2.16
CA GLY A 79 18.36 19.27 -2.55
C GLY A 79 19.15 20.36 -1.84
N ASN A 80 19.77 20.07 -0.70
CA ASN A 80 20.55 21.00 0.10
C ASN A 80 22.04 21.03 -0.26
N TYR A 81 22.47 20.29 -1.28
CA TYR A 81 23.88 20.19 -1.67
C TYR A 81 24.16 20.78 -3.06
N TRP A 82 25.40 21.22 -3.22
CA TRP A 82 26.01 21.46 -4.52
C TRP A 82 26.67 20.18 -5.04
N TYR A 83 26.65 20.00 -6.36
CA TYR A 83 27.21 18.83 -7.04
C TYR A 83 28.19 19.23 -8.13
N LYS A 84 29.18 18.39 -8.37
CA LYS A 84 30.06 18.48 -9.53
C LYS A 84 29.93 17.22 -10.37
N TYR A 85 29.94 17.38 -11.69
CA TYR A 85 30.00 16.24 -12.59
C TYR A 85 31.45 15.84 -12.85
N GLU A 86 31.83 14.63 -12.48
CA GLU A 86 33.17 14.08 -12.68
C GLU A 86 33.13 12.56 -12.77
N SER A 87 34.01 11.98 -13.59
CA SER A 87 34.09 10.52 -13.79
C SER A 87 32.73 9.87 -14.07
N GLU A 88 31.96 10.50 -14.97
CA GLU A 88 30.66 10.05 -15.44
C GLU A 88 29.50 10.05 -14.41
N LYS A 89 29.65 10.76 -13.29
CA LYS A 89 28.69 10.82 -12.18
C LYS A 89 28.59 12.22 -11.56
N PHE A 90 27.56 12.45 -10.76
CA PHE A 90 27.43 13.63 -9.92
C PHE A 90 27.91 13.34 -8.51
N VAL A 91 28.86 14.12 -8.02
CA VAL A 91 29.46 13.98 -6.69
C VAL A 91 29.08 15.21 -5.84
N PRO A 92 28.55 15.03 -4.61
CA PRO A 92 28.26 16.15 -3.72
C PRO A 92 29.57 16.85 -3.31
N THR A 93 29.58 18.19 -3.28
CA THR A 93 30.79 18.98 -3.00
C THR A 93 30.72 19.80 -1.72
N ALA A 94 29.54 20.34 -1.37
CA ALA A 94 29.31 21.07 -0.12
C ALA A 94 27.81 21.26 0.12
N SER A 95 27.42 21.42 1.39
CA SER A 95 26.09 21.90 1.73
C SER A 95 25.91 23.37 1.31
N LYS A 96 24.69 23.72 0.90
CA LYS A 96 24.27 25.10 0.62
C LYS A 96 24.34 26.00 1.85
N SER A 97 24.25 25.42 3.06
CA SER A 97 24.44 26.15 4.32
C SER A 97 25.86 26.66 4.52
N ASP A 98 26.85 25.95 3.96
CA ASP A 98 28.25 26.20 4.24
C ASP A 98 28.81 27.30 3.33
N ARG A 99 28.35 27.32 2.07
CA ARG A 99 28.76 28.32 1.08
C ARG A 99 27.82 28.41 -0.11
N GLY A 100 27.96 29.52 -0.84
CA GLY A 100 27.38 29.69 -2.16
C GLY A 100 27.98 28.76 -3.23
N LYS A 101 27.27 28.69 -4.35
CA LYS A 101 27.61 27.89 -5.53
C LYS A 101 28.86 28.39 -6.25
N ASN A 102 29.74 27.47 -6.64
CA ASN A 102 30.85 27.74 -7.56
C ASN A 102 30.43 27.65 -9.03
N SER A 103 31.24 28.21 -9.93
CA SER A 103 30.94 28.31 -11.36
C SER A 103 30.85 26.96 -12.08
N ASN A 104 31.44 25.89 -11.54
CA ASN A 104 31.47 24.54 -12.11
C ASN A 104 30.52 23.56 -11.40
N GLU A 105 29.60 24.06 -10.57
CA GLU A 105 28.70 23.25 -9.76
C GLU A 105 27.26 23.26 -10.28
N TRP A 106 26.50 22.32 -9.75
CA TRP A 106 25.10 22.08 -10.00
C TRP A 106 24.32 22.12 -8.70
N ASP A 107 23.11 22.65 -8.75
CA ASP A 107 22.18 22.66 -7.63
C ASP A 107 21.47 21.30 -7.53
N GLY A 108 21.54 20.63 -6.37
CA GLY A 108 20.90 19.34 -6.16
C GLY A 108 19.36 19.36 -6.33
N ASN A 109 18.71 20.44 -5.88
CA ASN A 109 17.27 20.61 -6.00
C ASN A 109 16.87 20.80 -7.47
N PHE A 110 17.68 21.56 -8.22
CA PHE A 110 17.53 21.66 -9.66
C PHE A 110 17.72 20.33 -10.37
N LEU A 111 18.70 19.51 -9.95
CA LEU A 111 18.93 18.19 -10.53
C LEU A 111 17.74 17.24 -10.29
N ASN A 112 17.09 17.29 -9.12
CA ASN A 112 15.86 16.55 -8.87
C ASN A 112 14.73 16.96 -9.84
N TRP A 113 14.42 18.27 -9.92
CA TRP A 113 13.45 18.78 -10.89
C TRP A 113 13.76 18.37 -12.32
N LEU A 114 15.04 18.44 -12.68
CA LEU A 114 15.51 18.24 -14.04
C LEU A 114 15.39 16.78 -14.47
N THR A 115 15.75 15.85 -13.60
CA THR A 115 16.11 14.48 -14.01
C THR A 115 15.13 13.39 -13.58
N MET A 116 14.28 13.64 -12.57
CA MET A 116 13.43 12.59 -12.01
C MET A 116 12.26 12.22 -12.93
N ARG A 117 12.04 10.92 -13.09
CA ARG A 117 10.82 10.32 -13.65
C ARG A 117 9.89 9.86 -12.53
N ARG A 118 8.60 9.71 -12.83
CA ARG A 118 7.62 9.19 -11.85
C ARG A 118 8.06 7.85 -11.24
N ILE A 119 8.56 6.93 -12.06
CA ILE A 119 9.10 5.65 -11.58
C ILE A 119 10.33 5.80 -10.66
N ASP A 120 11.20 6.78 -10.87
CA ASP A 120 12.33 7.03 -9.97
C ASP A 120 11.86 7.50 -8.60
N ILE A 121 10.82 8.34 -8.57
CA ILE A 121 10.18 8.80 -7.34
C ILE A 121 9.51 7.64 -6.59
N ALA A 122 8.75 6.81 -7.30
CA ALA A 122 8.10 5.64 -6.71
C ALA A 122 9.11 4.64 -6.13
N ARG A 123 10.20 4.35 -6.87
CA ARG A 123 11.30 3.50 -6.38
C ARG A 123 11.98 4.10 -5.16
N LYS A 124 12.20 5.41 -5.14
CA LYS A 124 12.79 6.08 -3.97
C LYS A 124 11.89 5.94 -2.74
N ALA A 125 10.60 6.22 -2.87
CA ALA A 125 9.65 6.14 -1.77
C ALA A 125 9.51 4.70 -1.23
N LEU A 126 9.38 3.71 -2.13
CA LEU A 126 9.15 2.32 -1.75
C LEU A 126 10.42 1.60 -1.28
N VAL A 127 11.52 1.76 -2.01
CA VAL A 127 12.73 0.93 -1.83
C VAL A 127 14.04 1.72 -1.77
N GLY A 128 14.01 3.05 -1.65
CA GLY A 128 15.22 3.89 -1.56
C GLY A 128 15.85 4.22 -2.92
N GLY A 129 15.32 3.68 -4.01
CA GLY A 129 15.73 3.96 -5.37
C GLY A 129 16.64 2.88 -5.96
N LYS A 130 16.96 3.04 -7.25
CA LYS A 130 17.78 2.07 -7.99
C LYS A 130 19.26 2.22 -7.64
N TYR A 131 19.67 1.56 -6.57
CA TYR A 131 21.04 1.59 -6.05
C TYR A 131 21.96 0.58 -6.76
N SER A 132 23.20 1.00 -7.05
CA SER A 132 24.25 0.12 -7.54
C SER A 132 25.63 0.70 -7.21
N GLY A 133 26.35 0.05 -6.28
CA GLY A 133 27.77 0.28 -6.03
C GLY A 133 28.13 1.70 -5.59
N GLY A 134 27.33 2.30 -4.70
CA GLY A 134 27.53 3.66 -4.18
C GLY A 134 26.85 4.77 -4.99
N TYR A 135 25.94 4.41 -5.89
CA TYR A 135 25.25 5.36 -6.76
C TYR A 135 23.77 5.01 -6.89
N LEU A 136 22.94 6.03 -7.03
CA LEU A 136 21.58 5.86 -7.56
C LEU A 136 21.60 6.03 -9.08
N ILE A 137 20.72 5.32 -9.78
CA ILE A 137 20.66 5.30 -11.24
C ILE A 137 19.30 5.83 -11.70
N GLY A 138 19.30 6.96 -12.40
CA GLY A 138 18.08 7.53 -13.00
C GLY A 138 17.57 6.71 -14.18
N GLU A 139 16.24 6.65 -14.32
CA GLU A 139 15.56 5.86 -15.34
C GLU A 139 15.47 6.58 -16.69
N LYS A 140 15.69 5.82 -17.77
CA LYS A 140 15.69 6.33 -19.14
C LYS A 140 14.32 6.13 -19.75
N ALA A 141 13.76 7.17 -20.36
CA ALA A 141 12.47 7.08 -21.03
C ALA A 141 12.57 6.34 -22.37
N ASP A 142 11.52 5.58 -22.67
CA ASP A 142 11.38 4.73 -23.86
C ASP A 142 10.98 5.51 -25.13
N TRP A 143 10.21 6.59 -24.96
CA TRP A 143 9.49 7.26 -26.05
C TRP A 143 9.53 8.80 -25.98
N TYR A 144 9.35 9.44 -27.15
CA TYR A 144 9.30 10.91 -27.29
C TYR A 144 8.14 11.54 -26.52
N GLY A 145 7.01 10.84 -26.41
CA GLY A 145 5.82 11.26 -25.67
C GLY A 145 5.93 11.16 -24.14
N ARG A 146 7.13 10.90 -23.58
CA ARG A 146 7.37 10.90 -22.12
C ARG A 146 7.95 12.21 -21.59
N GLY A 147 8.16 13.19 -22.47
CA GLY A 147 8.94 14.38 -22.19
C GLY A 147 10.42 14.08 -22.10
N TYR A 148 11.24 14.81 -22.85
CA TYR A 148 12.69 14.57 -22.92
C TYR A 148 13.49 15.87 -23.12
N VAL A 149 12.81 17.01 -23.10
CA VAL A 149 13.45 18.33 -23.17
C VAL A 149 12.94 19.21 -22.06
N LYS A 150 13.86 19.77 -21.26
CA LYS A 150 13.56 20.84 -20.29
C LYS A 150 14.27 22.13 -20.66
N LYS A 151 13.76 23.28 -20.22
CA LYS A 151 14.38 24.59 -20.46
C LYS A 151 14.36 25.48 -19.22
N VAL A 152 15.45 26.22 -19.03
CA VAL A 152 15.53 27.36 -18.09
C VAL A 152 16.21 28.55 -18.77
N THR A 153 15.89 29.77 -18.32
CA THR A 153 16.44 31.02 -18.87
C THR A 153 17.67 31.54 -18.10
N ASN A 154 17.86 31.05 -16.88
CA ASN A 154 18.85 31.49 -15.89
C ASN A 154 19.74 30.33 -15.43
N ALA A 155 20.22 29.50 -16.36
CA ALA A 155 20.95 28.26 -16.04
C ALA A 155 22.19 28.49 -15.15
N GLY A 156 22.76 29.70 -15.16
CA GLY A 156 23.95 30.05 -14.36
C GLY A 156 23.71 30.00 -12.86
N ASN A 157 22.45 30.16 -12.43
CA ASN A 157 22.08 30.07 -11.02
C ASN A 157 22.16 28.63 -10.50
N TYR A 158 22.00 27.63 -11.38
CA TYR A 158 21.79 26.24 -10.98
C TYR A 158 22.78 25.24 -11.60
N THR A 159 23.56 25.66 -12.59
CA THR A 159 24.46 24.79 -13.35
C THR A 159 25.77 25.51 -13.65
N SER A 160 26.72 24.79 -14.27
CA SER A 160 27.95 25.39 -14.81
C SER A 160 27.78 26.16 -16.12
N TYR A 161 26.55 26.21 -16.66
CA TYR A 161 26.23 26.88 -17.92
C TYR A 161 25.46 28.17 -17.65
N SER A 162 25.64 29.19 -18.49
CA SER A 162 24.98 30.49 -18.33
C SER A 162 23.88 30.72 -19.36
N GLY A 163 22.96 31.67 -19.05
CA GLY A 163 21.87 32.08 -19.92
C GLY A 163 20.79 31.01 -20.12
N THR A 164 20.06 31.12 -21.23
CA THR A 164 19.02 30.15 -21.60
C THR A 164 19.66 28.84 -22.07
N ARG A 165 19.25 27.73 -21.46
CA ARG A 165 19.71 26.39 -21.80
C ARG A 165 18.55 25.40 -21.88
N TYR A 166 18.75 24.43 -22.75
CA TYR A 166 17.88 23.28 -22.93
C TYR A 166 18.61 22.03 -22.45
N PHE A 167 17.88 21.14 -21.78
CA PHE A 167 18.38 19.87 -21.29
C PHE A 167 17.71 18.78 -22.09
N TYR A 168 18.47 18.15 -22.97
CA TYR A 168 18.00 17.20 -23.97
C TYR A 168 18.39 15.79 -23.56
N PHE A 169 17.40 14.99 -23.17
CA PHE A 169 17.57 13.63 -22.67
C PHE A 169 17.65 12.62 -23.82
N ASP A 170 18.51 11.62 -23.63
CA ASP A 170 18.58 10.45 -24.49
C ASP A 170 17.38 9.53 -24.25
N LEU A 171 16.87 8.90 -25.30
CA LEU A 171 15.72 7.98 -25.26
C LEU A 171 16.14 6.55 -25.64
N GLY A 172 15.41 5.55 -25.14
CA GLY A 172 15.64 4.13 -25.44
C GLY A 172 15.26 3.20 -24.28
N GLY A 173 15.14 1.90 -24.58
CA GLY A 173 14.55 0.93 -23.64
C GLY A 173 15.43 0.38 -22.53
N ALA A 174 16.67 0.87 -22.36
CA ALA A 174 17.56 0.43 -21.28
C ALA A 174 18.71 1.42 -21.01
N GLY A 175 19.32 1.26 -19.83
CA GLY A 175 20.54 1.95 -19.41
C GLY A 175 20.29 3.16 -18.52
N THR A 176 21.37 3.78 -18.06
CA THR A 176 21.30 4.98 -17.21
C THR A 176 20.78 6.17 -18.00
N SER A 177 19.80 6.88 -17.44
CA SER A 177 19.34 8.17 -17.96
C SER A 177 20.49 9.15 -18.11
N ARG A 178 20.50 9.90 -19.21
CA ARG A 178 21.55 10.88 -19.49
C ARG A 178 21.02 12.00 -20.35
N PHE A 179 21.60 13.19 -20.20
CA PHE A 179 21.18 14.37 -20.93
C PHE A 179 22.36 15.19 -21.44
N LYS A 180 22.10 16.05 -22.42
CA LYS A 180 23.00 17.09 -22.91
C LYS A 180 22.47 18.46 -22.52
N VAL A 181 23.38 19.42 -22.34
CA VAL A 181 23.04 20.84 -22.19
C VAL A 181 23.26 21.53 -23.52
N CYS A 182 22.20 22.06 -24.11
CA CYS A 182 22.18 22.65 -25.44
C CYS A 182 21.85 24.15 -25.39
N SER A 183 22.39 24.90 -26.34
CA SER A 183 22.11 26.33 -26.47
C SER A 183 20.77 26.63 -27.14
N ASN A 184 20.27 25.72 -27.98
CA ASN A 184 19.02 25.90 -28.71
C ASN A 184 18.36 24.55 -28.99
N CYS A 185 17.02 24.52 -28.91
CA CYS A 185 16.19 23.41 -29.35
C CYS A 185 14.96 23.96 -30.06
N SER A 186 14.55 23.29 -31.14
CA SER A 186 13.28 23.53 -31.83
C SER A 186 12.51 22.23 -31.89
N CYS A 187 11.24 22.29 -31.49
CA CYS A 187 10.35 21.14 -31.44
C CYS A 187 9.17 21.35 -32.38
N SER A 188 8.71 20.28 -33.01
CA SER A 188 7.55 20.30 -33.90
C SER A 188 6.69 19.07 -33.66
N TRP A 189 5.36 19.26 -33.65
CA TRP A 189 4.42 18.17 -33.54
C TRP A 189 4.54 17.21 -34.72
N SER A 190 4.57 15.90 -34.43
CA SER A 190 4.53 14.87 -35.45
C SER A 190 3.30 13.99 -35.28
N TRP A 191 2.38 14.08 -36.24
CA TRP A 191 1.20 13.22 -36.32
C TRP A 191 1.52 11.73 -36.43
N TRP A 192 2.71 11.38 -36.94
CA TRP A 192 3.12 9.98 -37.09
C TRP A 192 3.51 9.34 -35.75
N TYR A 193 4.10 10.13 -34.85
CA TYR A 193 4.61 9.68 -33.55
C TYR A 193 3.71 10.11 -32.39
N ASP A 194 2.63 10.83 -32.69
CA ASP A 194 1.74 11.48 -31.73
C ASP A 194 2.48 12.21 -30.60
N ALA A 195 3.55 12.91 -30.98
CA ALA A 195 4.48 13.53 -30.04
C ALA A 195 5.25 14.69 -30.68
N TYR A 196 5.83 15.54 -29.83
CA TYR A 196 6.77 16.56 -30.25
C TYR A 196 8.16 15.98 -30.50
N LEU A 197 8.69 16.22 -31.70
CA LEU A 197 10.06 15.87 -32.08
C LEU A 197 10.95 17.11 -32.01
N CYS A 198 12.00 17.03 -31.20
CA CYS A 198 12.90 18.13 -30.88
C CYS A 198 14.29 17.90 -31.48
N SER A 199 14.80 18.93 -32.16
CA SER A 199 16.18 19.00 -32.66
C SER A 199 16.95 20.07 -31.90
N CYS A 200 18.07 19.68 -31.30
CA CYS A 200 18.88 20.53 -30.44
C CYS A 200 20.31 20.71 -30.98
N SER A 201 20.89 21.89 -30.77
CA SER A 201 22.23 22.25 -31.26
C SER A 201 23.06 22.99 -30.21
N GLY A 202 24.37 23.03 -30.44
CA GLY A 202 25.33 23.60 -29.48
C GLY A 202 25.34 22.84 -28.15
N CYS A 203 25.29 21.51 -28.23
CA CYS A 203 25.14 20.64 -27.08
C CYS A 203 26.49 20.21 -26.49
N SER A 204 26.51 20.04 -25.17
CA SER A 204 27.58 19.38 -24.44
C SER A 204 27.70 17.88 -24.78
N GLY A 205 28.71 17.22 -24.20
CA GLY A 205 28.69 15.77 -24.01
C GLY A 205 27.55 15.33 -23.08
N TYR A 206 27.31 14.02 -23.02
CA TYR A 206 26.30 13.45 -22.14
C TYR A 206 26.72 13.53 -20.67
N LEU A 207 25.73 13.81 -19.81
CA LEU A 207 25.80 13.79 -18.37
C LEU A 207 24.86 12.69 -17.87
N ASN A 208 25.40 11.65 -17.24
CA ASN A 208 24.61 10.56 -16.68
C ASN A 208 23.94 10.99 -15.37
N VAL A 209 22.66 10.66 -15.22
CA VAL A 209 21.90 10.82 -13.97
C VAL A 209 22.32 9.72 -13.00
N LYS A 210 23.45 9.97 -12.35
CA LYS A 210 24.11 9.03 -11.45
C LYS A 210 24.70 9.78 -10.24
N PRO A 211 23.87 10.19 -9.26
CA PRO A 211 24.38 10.78 -8.03
C PRO A 211 25.10 9.74 -7.17
N GLN A 212 26.23 10.13 -6.61
CA GLN A 212 26.92 9.38 -5.57
C GLN A 212 26.20 9.54 -4.24
N VAL A 213 26.08 8.42 -3.53
CA VAL A 213 25.51 8.32 -2.18
C VAL A 213 26.47 7.57 -1.28
N ASP A 214 26.51 7.91 0.00
CA ASP A 214 27.46 7.32 0.97
C ASP A 214 27.07 5.89 1.36
N SER A 215 25.77 5.59 1.35
CA SER A 215 25.20 4.27 1.63
C SER A 215 23.99 4.01 0.74
N GLU A 216 23.56 2.75 0.67
CA GLU A 216 22.29 2.38 0.05
C GLU A 216 21.14 3.04 0.83
N PRO A 217 20.29 3.86 0.18
CA PRO A 217 19.13 4.44 0.84
C PRO A 217 18.03 3.41 1.04
N GLU A 218 17.20 3.63 2.05
CA GLU A 218 16.06 2.77 2.38
C GLU A 218 14.74 3.47 2.05
N GLY A 219 13.78 2.71 1.55
CA GLY A 219 12.39 3.13 1.38
C GLY A 219 11.48 2.49 2.43
N ILE A 220 10.17 2.66 2.25
CA ILE A 220 9.16 2.19 3.21
C ILE A 220 9.20 0.68 3.41
N VAL A 221 9.44 -0.10 2.36
CA VAL A 221 9.47 -1.56 2.47
C VAL A 221 10.58 -2.01 3.42
N GLN A 222 11.77 -1.40 3.35
CA GLN A 222 12.86 -1.69 4.29
C GLN A 222 12.56 -1.24 5.71
N ARG A 223 12.02 -0.02 5.87
CA ARG A 223 11.81 0.57 7.19
C ARG A 223 10.74 -0.13 8.00
N VAL A 224 9.69 -0.61 7.34
CA VAL A 224 8.61 -1.39 7.96
C VAL A 224 9.05 -2.85 8.16
N GLY A 225 9.84 -3.40 7.24
CA GLY A 225 10.45 -4.72 7.40
C GLY A 225 9.41 -5.81 7.64
N ASP A 226 9.59 -6.55 8.74
CA ASP A 226 8.79 -7.74 9.09
C ASP A 226 7.54 -7.41 9.94
N GLU A 227 7.21 -6.13 10.13
CA GLU A 227 5.95 -5.73 10.79
C GLU A 227 4.71 -6.15 9.96
N VAL A 228 4.89 -6.35 8.65
CA VAL A 228 3.88 -6.87 7.72
C VAL A 228 4.51 -7.95 6.83
N ARG A 229 3.68 -8.78 6.20
CA ARG A 229 4.10 -9.78 5.22
C ARG A 229 3.88 -9.25 3.82
N TRP A 230 4.97 -9.02 3.10
CA TRP A 230 4.91 -8.26 1.87
C TRP A 230 4.61 -9.10 0.62
N GLY A 231 3.70 -8.62 -0.21
CA GLY A 231 3.50 -9.06 -1.58
C GLY A 231 3.76 -7.92 -2.56
N LEU A 232 4.11 -8.26 -3.80
CA LEU A 232 4.23 -7.30 -4.90
C LEU A 232 3.55 -7.84 -6.14
N ALA A 233 2.73 -7.00 -6.77
CA ALA A 233 2.10 -7.24 -8.05
C ALA A 233 2.36 -6.09 -9.03
N PHE A 234 2.36 -6.43 -10.32
CA PHE A 234 2.49 -5.51 -11.44
C PHE A 234 1.38 -5.76 -12.46
N TYR A 235 1.15 -4.78 -13.34
CA TYR A 235 0.31 -4.94 -14.51
C TYR A 235 1.03 -5.76 -15.58
N HIS A 236 0.26 -6.57 -16.30
CA HIS A 236 0.71 -7.19 -17.52
C HIS A 236 0.81 -6.19 -18.67
N VAL A 237 1.64 -6.53 -19.63
CA VAL A 237 1.78 -5.74 -20.85
C VAL A 237 0.53 -5.95 -21.71
N ASN A 238 -0.33 -4.95 -21.77
CA ASN A 238 -1.50 -4.92 -22.64
C ASN A 238 -1.23 -3.87 -23.74
N TRP A 239 -1.19 -4.20 -25.03
CA TRP A 239 -0.94 -3.19 -26.11
C TRP A 239 -2.20 -2.93 -26.93
N PRO A 240 -2.40 -1.69 -27.44
CA PRO A 240 -3.56 -1.29 -28.25
C PRO A 240 -3.73 -2.07 -29.58
N LEU A 241 -4.98 -2.06 -30.08
CA LEU A 241 -5.52 -2.76 -31.26
C LEU A 241 -4.92 -2.36 -32.64
N SER A 242 -3.98 -1.41 -32.71
CA SER A 242 -3.56 -0.75 -33.97
C SER A 242 -2.26 -1.27 -34.60
N PHE A 243 -1.59 -2.27 -34.00
CA PHE A 243 -0.51 -3.02 -34.67
C PHE A 243 -0.86 -4.52 -34.71
N PRO A 244 -0.47 -5.26 -35.77
CA PRO A 244 -0.87 -6.65 -35.91
C PRO A 244 -0.24 -7.49 -34.80
N ALA A 245 -1.09 -7.82 -33.82
CA ALA A 245 -0.82 -8.72 -32.72
C ALA A 245 -0.38 -10.09 -33.26
N TYR A 246 0.84 -10.50 -32.91
CA TYR A 246 1.31 -11.87 -33.14
C TYR A 246 1.82 -12.55 -31.86
N TYR A 247 1.80 -11.89 -30.71
CA TYR A 247 2.14 -12.53 -29.43
C TYR A 247 1.19 -12.10 -28.32
N ASP A 248 0.62 -13.11 -27.66
CA ASP A 248 -0.05 -13.18 -26.36
C ASP A 248 -0.52 -11.85 -25.73
N ARG A 249 -1.83 -11.58 -25.80
CA ARG A 249 -2.42 -10.45 -25.07
C ARG A 249 -2.58 -10.86 -23.61
N THR A 250 -1.60 -10.51 -22.80
CA THR A 250 -1.64 -10.71 -21.36
C THR A 250 -2.59 -9.69 -20.72
N GLN A 251 -3.57 -10.17 -19.94
CA GLN A 251 -4.65 -9.38 -19.32
C GLN A 251 -4.39 -9.22 -17.82
N GLY A 252 -4.91 -8.14 -17.22
CA GLY A 252 -4.77 -7.87 -15.79
C GLY A 252 -3.33 -7.71 -15.30
N GLY A 253 -2.98 -8.40 -14.23
CA GLY A 253 -1.67 -8.32 -13.61
C GLY A 253 -1.08 -9.67 -13.25
N TYR A 254 -0.01 -9.65 -12.45
CA TYR A 254 0.62 -10.86 -11.92
C TYR A 254 1.32 -10.57 -10.59
N ILE A 255 1.44 -11.60 -9.76
CA ILE A 255 2.15 -11.59 -8.49
C ILE A 255 3.63 -11.84 -8.76
N GLN A 256 4.45 -10.81 -8.55
CA GLN A 256 5.89 -10.84 -8.71
C GLN A 256 6.61 -11.34 -7.45
N VAL A 257 6.09 -10.99 -6.27
CA VAL A 257 6.59 -11.45 -4.97
C VAL A 257 5.41 -11.99 -4.16
N ASN A 258 5.47 -13.27 -3.82
CA ASN A 258 4.45 -13.93 -2.99
C ASN A 258 4.62 -13.54 -1.51
N ILE A 259 3.50 -13.46 -0.79
CA ILE A 259 3.45 -13.11 0.63
C ILE A 259 4.03 -14.23 1.53
N ALA A 260 3.77 -15.49 1.15
CA ALA A 260 4.09 -16.68 1.94
C ALA A 260 5.59 -16.88 2.26
N GLY A 261 6.48 -16.24 1.50
CA GLY A 261 7.94 -16.33 1.66
C GLY A 261 8.64 -14.99 1.53
N SER A 262 7.94 -13.91 1.89
CA SER A 262 8.36 -12.55 1.61
C SER A 262 9.74 -12.22 2.18
N SER A 263 10.62 -11.73 1.30
CA SER A 263 11.86 -11.07 1.69
C SER A 263 11.84 -9.67 1.10
N VAL A 264 12.04 -8.68 1.95
CA VAL A 264 12.24 -7.26 1.57
C VAL A 264 13.20 -7.15 0.37
N GLN A 265 14.24 -7.99 0.31
CA GLN A 265 15.20 -8.03 -0.79
C GLN A 265 14.58 -8.40 -2.15
N ALA A 266 13.64 -9.35 -2.20
CA ALA A 266 12.98 -9.72 -3.45
C ALA A 266 12.15 -8.56 -4.01
N MET A 267 11.47 -7.81 -3.14
CA MET A 267 10.74 -6.61 -3.55
C MET A 267 11.67 -5.51 -4.03
N ILE A 268 12.77 -5.22 -3.30
CA ILE A 268 13.79 -4.25 -3.72
C ILE A 268 14.26 -4.57 -5.13
N ASN A 269 14.62 -5.84 -5.37
CA ASN A 269 15.11 -6.30 -6.67
C ASN A 269 14.03 -6.16 -7.76
N ALA A 270 12.78 -6.53 -7.47
CA ALA A 270 11.69 -6.44 -8.42
C ALA A 270 11.35 -4.99 -8.80
N ILE A 271 11.17 -4.11 -7.82
CA ILE A 271 10.82 -2.70 -8.00
C ILE A 271 11.93 -1.93 -8.75
N ASN A 272 13.19 -2.18 -8.41
CA ASN A 272 14.33 -1.50 -9.06
C ASN A 272 14.57 -1.96 -10.51
N ASN A 273 14.15 -3.19 -10.86
CA ASN A 273 14.34 -3.76 -12.19
C ASN A 273 13.10 -3.66 -13.08
N LYS A 274 11.92 -3.34 -12.53
CA LYS A 274 10.71 -3.18 -13.35
C LYS A 274 10.81 -1.91 -14.18
N ASN A 275 10.83 -2.09 -15.50
CA ASN A 275 10.61 -0.99 -16.44
C ASN A 275 9.11 -0.80 -16.63
N PRO A 276 8.63 0.44 -16.71
CA PRO A 276 7.30 0.70 -17.18
C PRO A 276 7.10 0.18 -18.62
N ASP A 277 6.05 -0.61 -18.85
CA ASP A 277 5.82 -1.34 -20.10
C ASP A 277 4.35 -1.72 -20.37
N SER A 278 3.41 -1.32 -19.50
CA SER A 278 2.00 -1.70 -19.59
C SER A 278 1.06 -0.53 -19.89
N ASN A 279 -0.23 -0.85 -20.04
CA ASN A 279 -1.31 0.10 -19.77
C ASN A 279 -1.67 0.06 -18.26
N THR A 280 -2.88 0.46 -17.91
CA THR A 280 -3.36 0.61 -16.53
C THR A 280 -4.64 -0.23 -16.31
N PRO A 281 -4.58 -1.58 -16.38
CA PRO A 281 -5.74 -2.47 -16.22
C PRO A 281 -6.11 -2.60 -14.73
N LEU A 282 -6.77 -1.57 -14.20
CA LEU A 282 -6.91 -1.37 -12.76
C LEU A 282 -7.69 -2.53 -12.12
N ALA A 283 -8.87 -2.82 -12.65
CA ALA A 283 -9.80 -3.78 -12.09
C ALA A 283 -9.38 -5.22 -12.35
N GLU A 284 -8.88 -5.59 -13.54
CA GLU A 284 -8.40 -6.95 -13.78
C GLU A 284 -7.15 -7.28 -12.95
N THR A 285 -6.30 -6.30 -12.67
CA THR A 285 -5.17 -6.51 -11.77
C THR A 285 -5.65 -6.75 -10.35
N LEU A 286 -6.61 -5.96 -9.87
CA LEU A 286 -7.19 -6.20 -8.54
C LEU A 286 -7.88 -7.57 -8.48
N TRP A 287 -8.55 -7.98 -9.55
CA TRP A 287 -9.16 -9.31 -9.66
C TRP A 287 -8.12 -10.42 -9.67
N THR A 288 -6.97 -10.21 -10.33
CA THR A 288 -5.83 -11.15 -10.27
C THR A 288 -5.32 -11.31 -8.83
N VAL A 289 -5.17 -10.20 -8.11
CA VAL A 289 -4.77 -10.21 -6.69
C VAL A 289 -5.81 -10.97 -5.85
N ALA A 290 -7.11 -10.78 -6.10
CA ALA A 290 -8.18 -11.51 -5.43
C ALA A 290 -8.03 -13.03 -5.61
N GLY A 291 -7.76 -13.49 -6.85
CA GLY A 291 -7.52 -14.90 -7.12
C GLY A 291 -6.27 -15.47 -6.44
N TYR A 292 -5.22 -14.65 -6.28
CA TYR A 292 -4.04 -15.04 -5.47
C TYR A 292 -4.41 -15.25 -4.00
N PHE A 293 -5.21 -14.37 -3.40
CA PHE A 293 -5.66 -14.55 -2.01
C PHE A 293 -6.66 -15.71 -1.85
N ALA A 294 -7.54 -15.90 -2.83
CA ALA A 294 -8.44 -17.04 -2.90
C ALA A 294 -7.71 -18.37 -3.15
N GLN A 295 -6.46 -18.33 -3.63
CA GLN A 295 -5.73 -19.52 -4.11
C GLN A 295 -6.52 -20.32 -5.16
N GLU A 296 -7.29 -19.62 -6.00
CA GLU A 296 -8.21 -20.22 -6.95
C GLU A 296 -7.87 -19.85 -8.39
N THR A 297 -8.15 -20.76 -9.33
CA THR A 297 -7.92 -20.48 -10.75
C THR A 297 -9.05 -19.66 -11.39
N SER A 298 -10.27 -19.85 -10.87
CA SER A 298 -11.53 -19.31 -11.37
C SER A 298 -12.48 -19.18 -10.19
N MET A 299 -13.01 -17.98 -9.95
CA MET A 299 -13.97 -17.73 -8.86
C MET A 299 -15.39 -17.44 -9.38
N LEU A 300 -15.49 -16.82 -10.56
CA LEU A 300 -16.76 -16.45 -11.20
C LEU A 300 -16.78 -16.95 -12.65
N GLY A 301 -17.95 -16.93 -13.28
CA GLY A 301 -18.10 -17.28 -14.69
C GLY A 301 -17.49 -16.21 -15.60
N GLY A 302 -16.38 -16.50 -16.27
CA GLY A 302 -15.78 -15.54 -17.20
C GLY A 302 -14.26 -15.60 -17.22
N PRO A 303 -13.59 -14.55 -17.73
CA PRO A 303 -12.14 -14.47 -17.74
C PRO A 303 -11.58 -14.17 -16.33
N GLY A 304 -10.34 -14.58 -16.07
CA GLY A 304 -9.69 -14.40 -14.77
C GLY A 304 -10.30 -15.26 -13.65
N PRO A 305 -9.91 -15.04 -12.37
CA PRO A 305 -8.88 -14.10 -11.92
C PRO A 305 -7.47 -14.53 -12.32
N ARG A 306 -7.27 -15.78 -12.73
CA ARG A 306 -6.00 -16.22 -13.35
C ARG A 306 -6.11 -16.18 -14.87
N TYR A 307 -5.73 -15.05 -15.48
CA TYR A 307 -5.79 -14.88 -16.93
C TYR A 307 -4.78 -15.76 -17.67
N GLN A 308 -3.61 -15.99 -17.06
CA GLN A 308 -2.58 -16.90 -17.52
C GLN A 308 -2.05 -17.72 -16.36
N SER A 309 -1.59 -18.94 -16.64
CA SER A 309 -1.04 -19.85 -15.62
C SER A 309 0.14 -19.26 -14.82
N GLY A 310 0.82 -18.25 -15.36
CA GLY A 310 1.96 -17.57 -14.72
C GLY A 310 1.59 -16.37 -13.85
N ASP A 311 0.32 -15.94 -13.82
CA ASP A 311 -0.07 -14.73 -13.08
C ASP A 311 0.13 -14.89 -11.58
N TYR A 312 -0.14 -16.09 -11.06
CA TYR A 312 0.20 -16.49 -9.70
C TYR A 312 0.20 -18.01 -9.57
N GLN A 313 0.94 -18.45 -8.56
CA GLN A 313 1.00 -19.85 -8.16
C GLN A 313 -0.09 -20.16 -7.14
N ILE A 314 -0.56 -21.40 -7.15
CA ILE A 314 -1.54 -21.94 -6.19
C ILE A 314 -0.90 -23.14 -5.53
N ASN A 315 -0.62 -23.05 -4.23
CA ASN A 315 -0.15 -24.12 -3.34
C ASN A 315 0.23 -23.52 -1.97
N ASP A 316 0.37 -24.39 -0.98
CA ASP A 316 0.73 -23.99 0.38
C ASP A 316 2.00 -23.12 0.47
N ASN A 317 3.02 -23.29 -0.39
CA ASN A 317 4.26 -22.50 -0.27
C ASN A 317 4.12 -21.04 -0.70
N VAL A 318 3.01 -20.70 -1.37
CA VAL A 318 2.75 -19.34 -1.88
C VAL A 318 1.45 -18.77 -1.33
N ASP A 319 0.65 -19.57 -0.63
CA ASP A 319 -0.62 -19.18 -0.02
C ASP A 319 -0.39 -18.05 1.00
N PRO A 320 -1.01 -16.87 0.82
CA PRO A 320 -0.86 -15.76 1.74
C PRO A 320 -1.37 -16.08 3.16
N TYR A 321 -2.29 -17.03 3.32
CA TYR A 321 -2.77 -17.45 4.64
C TYR A 321 -1.90 -18.53 5.28
N ASN A 322 -0.87 -19.05 4.59
CA ASN A 322 0.07 -19.98 5.20
C ASN A 322 1.22 -19.24 5.92
N TYR A 323 1.29 -19.39 7.24
CA TYR A 323 2.34 -18.85 8.12
C TYR A 323 3.36 -19.92 8.56
N GLY A 324 3.21 -21.14 8.05
CA GLY A 324 4.08 -22.27 8.32
C GLY A 324 5.43 -22.17 7.59
N THR A 325 6.42 -22.95 8.04
CA THR A 325 7.75 -23.02 7.42
C THR A 325 8.17 -24.48 7.19
N GLY A 326 9.10 -24.72 6.27
CA GLY A 326 9.70 -26.05 6.07
C GLY A 326 8.77 -27.12 5.50
N GLY A 327 7.70 -26.73 4.79
CA GLY A 327 6.74 -27.67 4.22
C GLY A 327 5.68 -28.17 5.22
N SER A 328 5.56 -27.52 6.38
CA SER A 328 4.46 -27.74 7.33
C SER A 328 3.54 -26.53 7.31
N PRO A 329 2.43 -26.56 6.55
CA PRO A 329 1.51 -25.44 6.45
C PRO A 329 0.85 -25.12 7.80
N GLN A 330 0.69 -23.83 8.10
CA GLN A 330 -0.04 -23.31 9.26
C GLN A 330 -0.96 -22.20 8.79
N MET A 331 -2.26 -22.50 8.64
CA MET A 331 -3.21 -21.58 8.03
C MET A 331 -3.77 -20.61 9.05
N ALA A 332 -3.42 -19.33 8.92
CA ALA A 332 -3.92 -18.26 9.77
C ALA A 332 -5.21 -17.67 9.21
N TRP A 333 -6.33 -18.35 9.45
CA TRP A 333 -7.65 -17.89 9.03
C TRP A 333 -8.00 -16.48 9.56
N CYS A 334 -7.50 -16.11 10.75
CA CYS A 334 -7.73 -14.79 11.35
C CYS A 334 -6.81 -13.68 10.81
N ALA A 335 -5.86 -13.99 9.90
CA ALA A 335 -4.98 -13.00 9.30
C ALA A 335 -5.75 -12.00 8.44
N LYS A 336 -5.46 -10.71 8.62
CA LYS A 336 -6.03 -9.64 7.79
C LYS A 336 -5.17 -9.38 6.57
N SER A 337 -5.82 -9.09 5.45
CA SER A 337 -5.20 -8.93 4.14
C SER A 337 -5.53 -7.57 3.53
N PHE A 338 -4.50 -6.87 3.06
CA PHE A 338 -4.57 -5.51 2.57
C PHE A 338 -3.92 -5.40 1.20
N VAL A 339 -4.45 -4.50 0.38
CA VAL A 339 -3.88 -4.14 -0.92
C VAL A 339 -3.58 -2.66 -0.94
N ILE A 340 -2.31 -2.27 -1.02
CA ILE A 340 -1.92 -0.90 -1.30
C ILE A 340 -1.81 -0.76 -2.81
N TYR A 341 -2.71 0.01 -3.41
CA TYR A 341 -2.86 0.11 -4.85
C TYR A 341 -2.33 1.46 -5.34
N ILE A 342 -1.12 1.48 -5.89
CA ILE A 342 -0.43 2.70 -6.32
C ILE A 342 -0.57 2.85 -7.83
N THR A 343 -1.29 3.87 -8.29
CA THR A 343 -1.51 4.17 -9.72
C THR A 343 -1.25 5.63 -10.05
N ASP A 344 -0.72 5.91 -11.25
CA ASP A 344 -0.48 7.27 -11.74
C ASP A 344 -1.58 7.82 -12.66
N GLY A 345 -2.64 7.03 -12.87
CA GLY A 345 -3.73 7.38 -13.76
C GLY A 345 -4.98 6.52 -13.63
N GLU A 346 -5.90 6.82 -14.55
CA GLU A 346 -7.20 6.17 -14.71
C GLU A 346 -7.11 4.89 -15.56
N PRO A 347 -8.13 4.01 -15.53
CA PRO A 347 -8.14 2.75 -16.25
C PRO A 347 -7.79 2.87 -17.73
N CYS A 348 -6.94 1.96 -18.20
CA CYS A 348 -6.63 1.79 -19.61
C CYS A 348 -6.30 0.33 -19.94
N GLY A 349 -7.02 -0.24 -20.90
CA GLY A 349 -6.98 -1.66 -21.19
C GLY A 349 -7.70 -2.51 -20.13
N ASP A 350 -8.76 -1.95 -19.52
CA ASP A 350 -9.58 -2.53 -18.47
C ASP A 350 -10.99 -2.90 -18.99
N ASP A 351 -11.13 -4.04 -19.68
CA ASP A 351 -12.38 -4.49 -20.29
C ASP A 351 -12.71 -6.00 -20.12
N ASN A 352 -11.79 -6.76 -19.53
CA ASN A 352 -11.82 -8.22 -19.51
C ASN A 352 -12.12 -8.80 -18.12
N LEU A 353 -13.24 -8.37 -17.56
CA LEU A 353 -13.81 -8.92 -16.32
C LEU A 353 -15.01 -9.85 -16.57
N PRO A 354 -15.28 -10.79 -15.64
CA PRO A 354 -16.57 -11.47 -15.52
C PRO A 354 -17.75 -10.49 -15.54
N ASN A 355 -18.86 -10.90 -16.13
CA ASN A 355 -20.03 -10.02 -16.25
C ASN A 355 -20.69 -9.74 -14.89
N GLU A 356 -20.55 -10.67 -13.95
CA GLU A 356 -21.04 -10.58 -12.59
C GLU A 356 -20.35 -9.48 -11.78
N LEU A 357 -19.11 -9.13 -12.15
CA LEU A 357 -18.38 -8.02 -11.51
C LEU A 357 -18.75 -6.67 -12.13
N LYS A 358 -19.16 -6.61 -13.40
CA LYS A 358 -19.50 -5.33 -14.05
C LYS A 358 -20.76 -4.73 -13.44
N ASN A 359 -20.65 -3.54 -12.85
CA ASN A 359 -21.67 -2.86 -12.04
C ASN A 359 -22.03 -3.59 -10.73
N TYR A 360 -21.12 -4.41 -10.18
CA TYR A 360 -21.33 -5.07 -8.90
C TYR A 360 -21.66 -4.06 -7.79
N ALA A 361 -20.95 -2.95 -7.70
CA ALA A 361 -21.17 -1.92 -6.69
C ALA A 361 -22.56 -1.29 -6.82
N THR A 362 -22.96 -0.90 -8.03
CA THR A 362 -24.30 -0.40 -8.32
C THR A 362 -25.39 -1.38 -7.87
N ASN A 363 -25.21 -2.68 -8.12
CA ASN A 363 -26.22 -3.70 -7.81
C ASN A 363 -26.27 -4.09 -6.33
N HIS A 364 -25.19 -3.85 -5.58
CA HIS A 364 -25.07 -4.25 -4.17
C HIS A 364 -25.10 -3.08 -3.20
N GLY A 365 -25.33 -1.85 -3.67
CA GLY A 365 -25.48 -0.65 -2.84
C GLY A 365 -24.15 -0.03 -2.40
N GLY A 366 -23.09 -0.25 -3.17
CA GLY A 366 -21.85 0.51 -3.08
C GLY A 366 -21.87 1.79 -3.92
N TYR A 367 -20.78 2.53 -3.86
CA TYR A 367 -20.52 3.71 -4.69
C TYR A 367 -20.13 3.26 -6.09
N SER A 368 -20.58 3.99 -7.11
CA SER A 368 -20.27 3.65 -8.50
C SER A 368 -20.01 4.93 -9.27
N TYR A 369 -18.93 4.91 -10.04
CA TYR A 369 -18.50 6.08 -10.76
C TYR A 369 -19.38 6.29 -12.00
N SER A 370 -19.94 7.48 -12.15
CA SER A 370 -20.82 7.84 -13.27
C SER A 370 -20.25 8.93 -14.19
N GLY A 371 -18.99 9.32 -14.00
CA GLY A 371 -18.33 10.36 -14.78
C GLY A 371 -17.75 9.85 -16.10
N ASP A 372 -17.13 10.77 -16.85
CA ASP A 372 -16.42 10.44 -18.08
C ASP A 372 -14.93 10.20 -17.77
N LEU A 373 -14.47 8.96 -17.95
CA LEU A 373 -13.04 8.65 -17.88
C LEU A 373 -12.31 9.16 -19.14
N PRO A 374 -11.07 9.65 -19.01
CA PRO A 374 -10.29 10.09 -20.15
C PRO A 374 -10.11 8.93 -21.14
N PRO A 375 -10.19 9.19 -22.46
CA PRO A 375 -9.93 8.16 -23.45
C PRO A 375 -8.46 7.72 -23.36
N CYS A 376 -8.21 6.45 -23.64
CA CYS A 376 -6.86 5.92 -23.74
C CYS A 376 -6.69 5.09 -25.02
N ASP A 377 -5.45 5.00 -25.52
CA ASP A 377 -5.17 4.37 -26.81
C ASP A 377 -5.53 2.88 -26.86
N ALA A 378 -5.46 2.20 -25.71
CA ALA A 378 -5.81 0.79 -25.62
C ALA A 378 -7.31 0.51 -25.59
N GLY A 379 -8.15 1.55 -25.40
CA GLY A 379 -9.55 1.37 -25.02
C GLY A 379 -9.67 0.80 -23.61
N GLY A 380 -10.86 0.30 -23.24
CA GLY A 380 -11.07 -0.26 -21.91
C GLY A 380 -10.86 0.75 -20.78
N ASN A 381 -11.23 2.01 -21.00
CA ASN A 381 -11.28 3.03 -19.95
C ASN A 381 -12.60 2.89 -19.19
N ASN A 382 -12.76 1.77 -18.48
CA ASN A 382 -13.98 1.49 -17.73
C ASN A 382 -13.76 1.60 -16.21
N PRO A 383 -14.75 2.13 -15.46
CA PRO A 383 -14.68 2.22 -14.01
C PRO A 383 -15.14 0.89 -13.39
N TRP A 384 -14.30 -0.15 -13.45
CA TRP A 384 -14.65 -1.44 -12.85
C TRP A 384 -13.87 -1.73 -11.56
N ILE A 385 -12.89 -0.89 -11.20
CA ILE A 385 -12.06 -1.13 -10.02
C ILE A 385 -12.89 -1.02 -8.73
N GLU A 386 -13.86 -0.11 -8.68
CA GLU A 386 -14.75 0.06 -7.52
C GLU A 386 -15.71 -1.11 -7.35
N ASP A 387 -16.09 -1.77 -8.45
CA ASP A 387 -16.90 -2.98 -8.43
C ASP A 387 -16.13 -4.17 -7.83
N VAL A 388 -14.90 -4.38 -8.33
CA VAL A 388 -14.02 -5.44 -7.82
C VAL A 388 -13.67 -5.16 -6.36
N ALA A 389 -13.41 -3.89 -6.00
CA ALA A 389 -13.14 -3.48 -4.62
C ALA A 389 -14.28 -3.85 -3.67
N LEU A 390 -15.54 -3.58 -4.02
CA LEU A 390 -16.68 -3.99 -3.19
C LEU A 390 -16.76 -5.52 -3.07
N TYR A 391 -16.58 -6.23 -4.19
CA TYR A 391 -16.67 -7.68 -4.19
C TYR A 391 -15.67 -8.32 -3.23
N VAL A 392 -14.39 -7.96 -3.34
CA VAL A 392 -13.32 -8.55 -2.51
C VAL A 392 -13.40 -8.13 -1.05
N HIS A 393 -14.07 -7.02 -0.75
CA HIS A 393 -14.25 -6.54 0.61
C HIS A 393 -15.43 -7.21 1.33
N THR A 394 -16.44 -7.67 0.59
CA THR A 394 -17.70 -8.17 1.16
C THR A 394 -17.92 -9.68 0.99
N ASN A 395 -17.20 -10.33 0.07
CA ASN A 395 -17.30 -11.76 -0.16
C ASN A 395 -16.10 -12.49 0.46
N ASP A 396 -16.39 -13.62 1.09
CA ASP A 396 -15.37 -14.55 1.52
C ASP A 396 -14.66 -15.16 0.31
N LEU A 397 -13.33 -15.01 0.26
CA LEU A 397 -12.49 -15.54 -0.81
C LEU A 397 -12.02 -16.98 -0.54
N ARG A 398 -12.22 -17.52 0.66
CA ARG A 398 -11.65 -18.82 1.10
C ARG A 398 -12.67 -19.64 1.89
N ASP A 399 -13.39 -20.52 1.19
CA ASP A 399 -14.37 -21.41 1.81
C ASP A 399 -13.75 -22.57 2.63
N ASP A 400 -12.43 -22.77 2.50
CA ASP A 400 -11.64 -23.76 3.23
C ASP A 400 -11.14 -23.25 4.60
N LEU A 401 -11.26 -21.95 4.88
CA LEU A 401 -10.80 -21.32 6.12
C LEU A 401 -11.99 -20.87 6.99
N GLU A 402 -11.73 -20.68 8.28
CA GLU A 402 -12.74 -20.19 9.21
C GLU A 402 -12.93 -18.66 9.09
N GLY A 403 -14.16 -18.18 9.20
CA GLY A 403 -14.47 -16.76 9.02
C GLY A 403 -14.39 -16.32 7.55
N ASN A 404 -14.53 -15.01 7.31
CA ASN A 404 -14.48 -14.47 5.95
C ASN A 404 -13.08 -13.92 5.66
N GLN A 405 -12.44 -14.40 4.60
CA GLN A 405 -11.18 -13.86 4.09
C GLN A 405 -11.48 -12.79 3.03
N THR A 406 -11.55 -11.54 3.48
CA THR A 406 -11.77 -10.37 2.62
C THR A 406 -10.50 -9.53 2.46
N LEU A 407 -10.49 -8.63 1.48
CA LEU A 407 -9.41 -7.68 1.24
C LEU A 407 -9.84 -6.25 1.59
N THR A 408 -8.96 -5.51 2.25
CA THR A 408 -9.10 -4.06 2.42
C THR A 408 -8.15 -3.33 1.48
N ILE A 409 -8.69 -2.43 0.65
CA ILE A 409 -7.98 -1.76 -0.43
C ILE A 409 -7.62 -0.34 -0.01
N TYR A 410 -6.37 0.07 -0.28
CA TYR A 410 -5.85 1.42 -0.07
C TYR A 410 -5.36 2.00 -1.39
N PRO A 411 -6.24 2.66 -2.17
CA PRO A 411 -5.83 3.36 -3.38
C PRO A 411 -4.96 4.58 -3.05
N ILE A 412 -3.83 4.69 -3.73
CA ILE A 412 -2.93 5.85 -3.69
C ILE A 412 -2.83 6.42 -5.11
N PHE A 413 -3.45 7.58 -5.32
CA PHE A 413 -3.33 8.29 -6.60
C PHE A 413 -2.00 9.05 -6.65
N ALA A 414 -1.00 8.44 -7.26
CA ALA A 414 0.34 8.99 -7.38
C ALA A 414 0.45 9.96 -8.55
N PHE A 415 1.17 11.05 -8.37
CA PHE A 415 1.42 12.11 -9.36
C PHE A 415 0.15 12.78 -9.91
N GLY A 416 -0.95 12.70 -9.16
CA GLY A 416 -2.26 13.24 -9.48
C GLY A 416 -3.02 13.65 -8.21
N SER A 417 -4.25 14.13 -8.38
CA SER A 417 -5.16 14.46 -7.27
C SER A 417 -6.61 14.46 -7.76
N GLY A 418 -7.55 14.16 -6.86
CA GLY A 418 -8.98 14.30 -7.09
C GLY A 418 -9.60 13.22 -7.98
N SER A 419 -9.06 12.00 -8.02
CA SER A 419 -9.71 10.90 -8.74
C SER A 419 -10.96 10.46 -7.96
N GLU A 420 -12.14 10.69 -8.54
CA GLU A 420 -13.41 10.24 -7.98
C GLU A 420 -13.53 8.71 -8.03
N LEU A 421 -13.09 8.09 -9.12
CA LEU A 421 -13.10 6.63 -9.28
C LEU A 421 -12.30 5.93 -8.18
N LEU A 422 -11.08 6.40 -7.90
CA LEU A 422 -10.24 5.80 -6.87
C LEU A 422 -10.79 6.05 -5.45
N LYS A 423 -11.52 7.15 -5.23
CA LYS A 423 -12.26 7.36 -3.99
C LYS A 423 -13.42 6.38 -3.85
N ASP A 424 -14.21 6.18 -4.90
CA ASP A 424 -15.30 5.18 -4.89
C ASP A 424 -14.75 3.77 -4.63
N ALA A 425 -13.61 3.42 -5.23
CA ALA A 425 -12.91 2.17 -4.96
C ALA A 425 -12.40 2.05 -3.50
N ALA A 426 -11.93 3.15 -2.91
CA ALA A 426 -11.53 3.19 -1.51
C ALA A 426 -12.75 2.98 -0.59
N ILE A 427 -13.86 3.70 -0.83
CA ILE A 427 -15.10 3.56 -0.05
C ILE A 427 -15.56 2.10 -0.09
N ASN A 428 -15.73 1.55 -1.29
CA ASN A 428 -16.20 0.19 -1.50
C ASN A 428 -15.23 -0.87 -0.95
N GLY A 429 -13.93 -0.60 -1.01
CA GLY A 429 -12.87 -1.54 -0.69
C GLY A 429 -12.36 -1.47 0.75
N GLY A 430 -12.85 -0.59 1.62
CA GLY A 430 -12.26 -0.44 2.96
C GLY A 430 -13.14 0.18 4.05
N PHE A 431 -14.44 0.29 3.81
CA PHE A 431 -15.40 0.69 4.83
C PHE A 431 -15.42 -0.28 6.01
N THR A 432 -15.77 0.22 7.20
CA THR A 432 -16.04 -0.62 8.37
C THR A 432 -17.55 -0.74 8.51
N ASP A 433 -18.12 -1.89 8.19
CA ASP A 433 -19.57 -2.12 8.27
C ASP A 433 -20.06 -2.02 9.72
N LYS A 434 -20.75 -0.92 10.06
CA LYS A 434 -21.22 -0.65 11.43
C LYS A 434 -22.59 -1.23 11.70
N ASN A 435 -23.36 -1.52 10.65
CA ASN A 435 -24.75 -1.90 10.75
C ASN A 435 -25.02 -3.33 10.20
N ASN A 436 -23.97 -4.04 9.80
CA ASN A 436 -23.96 -5.41 9.27
C ASN A 436 -24.81 -5.59 8.01
N ASN A 437 -24.79 -4.62 7.09
CA ASN A 437 -25.54 -4.69 5.84
C ASN A 437 -24.65 -4.97 4.60
N ASN A 438 -23.34 -5.08 4.77
CA ASN A 438 -22.29 -5.20 3.76
C ASN A 438 -22.29 -4.06 2.72
N LYS A 439 -22.60 -2.83 3.13
CA LYS A 439 -22.65 -1.65 2.27
C LYS A 439 -22.00 -0.46 2.97
N PRO A 440 -21.33 0.42 2.22
CA PRO A 440 -20.81 1.67 2.74
C PRO A 440 -21.94 2.74 2.80
N ASP A 441 -23.06 2.48 3.46
CA ASP A 441 -24.24 3.37 3.40
C ASP A 441 -24.24 4.49 4.45
N LEU A 442 -23.33 4.44 5.42
CA LEU A 442 -23.14 5.50 6.42
C LEU A 442 -21.77 6.16 6.23
N GLN A 443 -21.75 7.50 6.16
CA GLN A 443 -20.49 8.25 6.01
C GLN A 443 -19.44 7.86 7.06
N SER A 444 -19.86 7.62 8.31
CA SER A 444 -18.95 7.23 9.39
C SER A 444 -18.27 5.86 9.22
N GLU A 445 -18.68 5.05 8.23
CA GLU A 445 -18.08 3.75 7.91
C GLU A 445 -16.80 3.90 7.07
N TRP A 446 -16.67 5.00 6.33
CA TRP A 446 -15.54 5.22 5.41
C TRP A 446 -14.85 6.57 5.59
N ASP A 447 -15.48 7.55 6.25
CA ASP A 447 -14.97 8.89 6.53
C ASP A 447 -15.25 9.22 8.01
N GLN A 448 -14.28 8.90 8.87
CA GLN A 448 -14.43 9.08 10.32
C GLN A 448 -14.14 10.51 10.78
N ASP A 449 -13.28 11.24 10.07
CA ASP A 449 -12.91 12.61 10.42
C ASP A 449 -13.86 13.67 9.81
N GLY A 450 -14.72 13.27 8.89
CA GLY A 450 -15.79 14.06 8.29
C GLY A 450 -15.30 15.03 7.22
N ASP A 451 -14.14 14.79 6.62
CA ASP A 451 -13.55 15.67 5.60
C ASP A 451 -14.09 15.41 4.18
N GLY A 452 -14.88 14.34 4.00
CA GLY A 452 -15.46 13.92 2.72
C GLY A 452 -14.50 13.13 1.83
N ILE A 453 -13.37 12.69 2.36
CA ILE A 453 -12.37 11.83 1.72
C ILE A 453 -12.35 10.50 2.49
N PRO A 454 -12.30 9.35 1.81
CA PRO A 454 -12.22 8.07 2.51
C PRO A 454 -10.92 7.92 3.29
N ASP A 455 -10.99 7.42 4.54
CA ASP A 455 -9.84 7.28 5.45
C ASP A 455 -8.71 6.40 4.87
N ASN A 456 -9.06 5.51 3.94
CA ASN A 456 -8.17 4.59 3.23
C ASN A 456 -7.78 5.05 1.81
N TYR A 457 -8.13 6.27 1.41
CA TYR A 457 -7.71 6.89 0.15
C TYR A 457 -6.59 7.88 0.40
N TYR A 458 -5.57 7.87 -0.46
CA TYR A 458 -4.53 8.89 -0.45
C TYR A 458 -4.24 9.41 -1.85
N GLU A 459 -3.73 10.62 -1.93
CA GLU A 459 -3.21 11.21 -3.16
C GLU A 459 -1.89 11.89 -2.90
N ALA A 460 -1.03 11.90 -3.92
CA ALA A 460 0.32 12.40 -3.80
C ALA A 460 0.76 13.04 -5.11
N GLN A 461 0.83 14.36 -5.17
CA GLN A 461 1.27 15.08 -6.37
C GLN A 461 2.79 15.00 -6.55
N ASN A 462 3.53 14.68 -5.50
CA ASN A 462 4.98 14.55 -5.50
C ASN A 462 5.49 13.42 -4.60
N GLY A 463 6.79 13.15 -4.66
CA GLY A 463 7.41 12.05 -3.92
C GLY A 463 7.37 12.15 -2.40
N SER A 464 7.41 13.36 -1.84
CA SER A 464 7.32 13.55 -0.38
C SER A 464 5.92 13.20 0.12
N GLU A 465 4.89 13.62 -0.62
CA GLU A 465 3.51 13.24 -0.35
C GLU A 465 3.29 11.74 -0.55
N LEU A 466 3.91 11.12 -1.56
CA LEU A 466 3.81 9.67 -1.78
C LEU A 466 4.40 8.87 -0.61
N GLU A 467 5.56 9.29 -0.10
CA GLU A 467 6.18 8.69 1.08
C GLU A 467 5.29 8.89 2.33
N SER A 468 4.63 10.05 2.45
CA SER A 468 3.71 10.34 3.55
C SER A 468 2.44 9.49 3.47
N ALA A 469 1.81 9.40 2.29
CA ALA A 469 0.64 8.59 2.00
C ALA A 469 0.89 7.11 2.29
N LEU A 470 1.99 6.55 1.80
CA LEU A 470 2.38 5.17 2.09
C LEU A 470 2.63 4.93 3.58
N SER A 471 3.26 5.88 4.28
CA SER A 471 3.49 5.77 5.72
C SER A 471 2.17 5.80 6.51
N GLN A 472 1.22 6.65 6.10
CA GLN A 472 -0.12 6.73 6.70
C GLN A 472 -0.92 5.46 6.44
N ALA A 473 -0.91 4.94 5.20
CA ALA A 473 -1.56 3.68 4.84
C ALA A 473 -1.06 2.52 5.70
N ILE A 474 0.26 2.38 5.84
CA ILE A 474 0.86 1.32 6.68
C ILE A 474 0.52 1.52 8.16
N ALA A 475 0.58 2.75 8.67
CA ALA A 475 0.20 3.03 10.05
C ALA A 475 -1.27 2.65 10.32
N ASP A 476 -2.17 2.92 9.38
CA ASP A 476 -3.58 2.53 9.49
C ASP A 476 -3.76 1.01 9.41
N ILE A 477 -3.05 0.32 8.50
CA ILE A 477 -3.02 -1.14 8.42
C ILE A 477 -2.57 -1.76 9.74
N LEU A 478 -1.47 -1.27 10.31
CA LEU A 478 -0.94 -1.75 11.60
C LEU A 478 -1.92 -1.48 12.74
N ARG A 479 -2.60 -0.33 12.73
CA ARG A 479 -3.66 0.01 13.69
C ARG A 479 -4.84 -0.97 13.59
N ARG A 480 -5.33 -1.27 12.38
CA ARG A 480 -6.44 -2.22 12.14
C ARG A 480 -6.11 -3.67 12.48
N THR A 481 -4.83 -3.99 12.62
CA THR A 481 -4.33 -5.35 12.86
C THR A 481 -3.78 -5.55 14.27
N SER A 482 -3.57 -4.45 15.00
CA SER A 482 -3.07 -4.46 16.37
C SER A 482 -4.05 -5.15 17.33
N SER A 483 -3.82 -6.44 17.55
CA SER A 483 -4.31 -7.19 18.71
C SER A 483 -3.14 -7.34 19.68
N GLY A 484 -3.07 -6.44 20.67
CA GLY A 484 -2.00 -6.46 21.67
C GLY A 484 -2.32 -7.45 22.78
N THR A 485 -1.46 -8.45 23.01
CA THR A 485 -1.37 -9.11 24.32
C THR A 485 -0.09 -8.67 25.01
N ALA A 486 -0.23 -7.95 26.13
CA ALA A 486 0.85 -7.79 27.10
C ALA A 486 0.56 -8.74 28.25
N VAL A 487 1.46 -9.67 28.54
CA VAL A 487 1.43 -10.49 29.75
C VAL A 487 2.30 -9.83 30.79
N SER A 488 1.71 -9.47 31.92
CA SER A 488 2.43 -8.97 33.09
C SER A 488 2.50 -10.07 34.15
N VAL A 489 3.72 -10.43 34.55
CA VAL A 489 3.96 -11.35 35.65
C VAL A 489 4.45 -10.55 36.85
N LEU A 490 3.65 -10.51 37.93
CA LEU A 490 4.11 -10.01 39.23
C LEU A 490 4.92 -11.13 39.91
N SER A 491 6.21 -11.25 39.60
CA SER A 491 7.06 -12.27 40.23
C SER A 491 7.54 -11.80 41.61
N THR A 492 6.90 -12.25 42.69
CA THR A 492 7.49 -12.18 44.03
C THR A 492 8.41 -13.38 44.29
N SER A 493 9.68 -13.24 43.89
CA SER A 493 10.83 -14.10 44.25
C SER A 493 10.88 -15.54 43.70
N ALA A 494 12.10 -16.06 43.54
CA ALA A 494 12.48 -17.25 42.74
C ALA A 494 11.92 -18.62 43.21
N ARG A 495 11.09 -18.65 44.26
CA ARG A 495 10.20 -19.76 44.65
C ARG A 495 9.04 -19.16 45.42
N GLY A 496 7.93 -18.88 44.77
CA GLY A 496 6.79 -18.27 45.41
C GLY A 496 5.56 -18.27 44.51
N SER A 497 4.41 -18.48 45.13
CA SER A 497 3.11 -18.30 44.47
C SER A 497 3.01 -16.88 43.91
N GLY A 498 2.40 -16.77 42.74
CA GLY A 498 2.27 -15.51 42.03
C GLY A 498 0.92 -15.38 41.35
N PHE A 499 0.75 -14.27 40.66
CA PHE A 499 -0.42 -13.99 39.84
C PHE A 499 0.06 -13.54 38.47
N LEU A 500 -0.49 -14.17 37.43
CA LEU A 500 -0.23 -13.85 36.05
C LEU A 500 -1.46 -13.13 35.50
N SER A 501 -1.24 -11.90 35.03
CA SER A 501 -2.28 -11.11 34.36
C SER A 501 -2.01 -11.10 32.87
N GLN A 502 -3.02 -11.50 32.09
CA GLN A 502 -3.01 -11.40 30.65
C GLN A 502 -4.17 -10.50 30.21
N ALA A 503 -3.85 -9.43 29.49
CA ALA A 503 -4.85 -8.58 28.88
C ALA A 503 -4.93 -8.89 27.38
N TYR A 504 -6.15 -9.00 26.88
CA TYR A 504 -6.52 -9.02 25.47
C TYR A 504 -7.33 -7.77 25.23
N PHE A 505 -6.93 -6.92 24.29
CA PHE A 505 -7.73 -5.74 23.97
C PHE A 505 -7.67 -5.40 22.48
N THR A 506 -8.78 -4.89 21.97
CA THR A 506 -8.86 -4.21 20.69
C THR A 506 -8.86 -2.69 20.97
N PRO A 507 -8.01 -1.90 20.29
CA PRO A 507 -7.93 -0.45 20.52
C PRO A 507 -9.26 0.27 20.27
N SER A 508 -10.05 -0.18 19.30
CA SER A 508 -11.41 0.32 19.00
C SER A 508 -12.25 -0.77 18.36
N GLU A 509 -13.49 -0.93 18.82
CA GLU A 509 -14.53 -1.79 18.24
C GLU A 509 -15.89 -1.10 18.26
N ILE A 510 -16.81 -1.54 17.42
CA ILE A 510 -18.14 -0.95 17.33
C ILE A 510 -19.13 -1.96 17.88
N SER A 511 -19.87 -1.54 18.90
CA SER A 511 -20.86 -2.39 19.53
C SER A 511 -22.02 -2.67 18.58
N TYR A 512 -22.82 -3.70 18.88
CA TYR A 512 -24.06 -4.01 18.15
C TYR A 512 -25.05 -2.83 18.07
N SER A 513 -24.92 -1.83 18.95
CA SER A 513 -25.72 -0.60 18.92
C SER A 513 -25.08 0.55 18.14
N GLY A 514 -23.97 0.32 17.45
CA GLY A 514 -23.27 1.33 16.64
C GLY A 514 -22.41 2.32 17.45
N GLU A 515 -22.15 2.04 18.73
CA GLU A 515 -21.29 2.89 19.57
C GLU A 515 -19.83 2.45 19.43
N GLU A 516 -18.92 3.41 19.22
CA GLU A 516 -17.48 3.15 19.29
C GLU A 516 -17.06 2.89 20.74
N LEU A 517 -16.48 1.74 20.96
CA LEU A 517 -15.91 1.31 22.22
C LEU A 517 -14.39 1.23 22.05
N THR A 518 -13.65 2.04 22.81
CA THR A 518 -12.19 2.04 22.78
C THR A 518 -11.63 1.20 23.93
N TRP A 519 -10.47 0.58 23.69
CA TRP A 519 -9.78 -0.29 24.66
C TRP A 519 -10.69 -1.41 25.22
N VAL A 520 -11.54 -1.97 24.36
CA VAL A 520 -12.39 -3.10 24.75
C VAL A 520 -11.53 -4.33 24.85
N GLY A 521 -11.66 -5.04 25.95
CA GLY A 521 -10.80 -6.18 26.19
C GLY A 521 -11.25 -7.04 27.35
N GLU A 522 -10.64 -8.21 27.42
CA GLU A 522 -10.74 -9.12 28.55
C GLU A 522 -9.39 -9.16 29.27
N MET A 523 -9.44 -9.07 30.61
CA MET A 523 -8.27 -9.36 31.44
C MET A 523 -8.49 -10.70 32.12
N LYS A 524 -7.62 -11.67 31.83
CA LYS A 524 -7.57 -12.96 32.51
C LYS A 524 -6.52 -12.92 33.61
N GLY A 525 -6.89 -13.45 34.76
CA GLY A 525 -6.02 -13.64 35.91
C GLY A 525 -5.79 -15.12 36.13
N PHE A 526 -4.54 -15.54 36.22
CA PHE A 526 -4.18 -16.92 36.51
C PHE A 526 -3.31 -16.96 37.76
N TRP A 527 -3.48 -18.00 38.58
CA TRP A 527 -2.57 -18.23 39.70
C TRP A 527 -1.32 -18.96 39.21
N VAL A 528 -0.19 -18.62 39.83
CA VAL A 528 1.04 -19.39 39.73
C VAL A 528 1.24 -20.05 41.10
N ASP A 529 1.22 -21.37 41.14
CA ASP A 529 1.36 -22.12 42.38
C ASP A 529 2.81 -22.14 42.88
N LEU A 530 3.07 -22.73 44.06
CA LEU A 530 4.41 -22.77 44.66
C LEU A 530 5.43 -23.57 43.83
N PHE A 531 4.97 -24.39 42.89
CA PHE A 531 5.78 -25.19 41.97
C PHE A 531 5.97 -24.50 40.62
N GLY A 532 5.46 -23.27 40.44
CA GLY A 532 5.52 -22.53 39.20
C GLY A 532 4.51 -23.00 38.15
N GLN A 533 3.49 -23.77 38.55
CA GLN A 533 2.44 -24.23 37.63
C GLN A 533 1.32 -23.20 37.57
N ILE A 534 0.78 -22.99 36.37
CA ILE A 534 -0.35 -22.07 36.15
C ILE A 534 -1.64 -22.81 36.48
N ARG A 535 -2.55 -22.15 37.22
CA ARG A 535 -3.85 -22.72 37.63
C ARG A 535 -5.00 -21.76 37.31
N GLU A 536 -6.12 -22.34 36.90
CA GLU A 536 -7.39 -21.64 36.67
C GLU A 536 -8.37 -21.90 37.81
N ASP A 537 -9.23 -20.92 38.07
CA ASP A 537 -10.38 -20.98 38.98
C ASP A 537 -11.43 -21.92 38.41
N SER A 538 -11.31 -23.21 38.74
CA SER A 538 -12.08 -24.28 38.10
C SER A 538 -13.44 -24.50 38.75
N ASP A 539 -13.62 -24.01 39.97
CA ASP A 539 -14.79 -24.23 40.82
C ASP A 539 -15.64 -22.96 41.00
N HIS A 540 -15.33 -21.87 40.29
CA HIS A 540 -16.01 -20.57 40.42
C HIS A 540 -17.54 -20.67 40.41
N THR A 541 -18.12 -20.61 41.61
CA THR A 541 -19.55 -20.38 41.84
C THR A 541 -19.76 -18.99 42.40
N VAL A 542 -20.97 -18.43 42.18
CA VAL A 542 -21.34 -17.02 42.46
C VAL A 542 -21.14 -16.57 43.93
N ASN A 543 -20.74 -17.48 44.84
CA ASN A 543 -20.46 -17.21 46.27
C ASN A 543 -19.16 -17.85 46.79
N SER A 544 -18.24 -18.28 45.92
CA SER A 544 -16.96 -18.88 46.33
C SER A 544 -15.94 -17.80 46.74
N THR A 545 -15.08 -18.13 47.70
CA THR A 545 -13.92 -17.30 48.06
C THR A 545 -12.87 -17.44 46.96
N ILE A 546 -12.43 -16.33 46.35
CA ILE A 546 -11.38 -16.31 45.33
C ILE A 546 -10.03 -16.65 46.01
N GLN A 547 -9.74 -17.93 46.14
CA GLN A 547 -8.50 -18.47 46.72
C GLN A 547 -8.07 -19.70 45.93
N LEU A 548 -6.76 -19.90 45.78
CA LEU A 548 -6.24 -21.07 45.08
C LEU A 548 -6.42 -22.33 45.94
N GLU A 549 -7.21 -23.29 45.49
CA GLU A 549 -7.49 -24.58 46.11
C GLU A 549 -6.90 -25.73 45.28
N TYR A 550 -5.77 -26.31 45.71
CA TYR A 550 -5.00 -27.26 44.90
C TYR A 550 -5.76 -28.52 44.44
N ASP A 551 -6.78 -28.91 45.20
CA ASP A 551 -7.59 -30.10 44.94
C ASP A 551 -8.78 -29.83 44.00
N GLU A 552 -9.14 -28.55 43.79
CA GLU A 552 -10.27 -28.13 42.94
C GLU A 552 -9.80 -27.35 41.70
N ASP A 553 -8.78 -26.49 41.86
CA ASP A 553 -8.19 -25.67 40.80
C ASP A 553 -7.21 -26.44 39.91
N ASN A 554 -7.63 -26.64 38.67
CA ASN A 554 -6.89 -27.41 37.70
C ASN A 554 -5.60 -26.70 37.27
N ILE A 555 -4.57 -27.52 37.05
CA ILE A 555 -3.32 -27.07 36.43
C ILE A 555 -3.57 -26.89 34.94
N ILE A 556 -3.37 -25.67 34.45
CA ILE A 556 -3.38 -25.37 33.03
C ILE A 556 -2.09 -25.92 32.43
N LYS A 557 -2.24 -26.86 31.50
CA LYS A 557 -1.13 -27.37 30.70
C LYS A 557 -1.35 -26.97 29.25
N PHE A 558 -0.40 -26.21 28.73
CA PHE A 558 -0.35 -25.93 27.31
C PHE A 558 0.27 -27.12 26.60
N PHE A 559 -0.43 -27.63 25.61
CA PHE A 559 0.11 -28.60 24.67
C PHE A 559 0.13 -27.94 23.31
N PHE A 560 1.24 -28.06 22.59
CA PHE A 560 1.22 -27.85 21.16
C PHE A 560 0.68 -29.15 20.57
N ASP A 561 -0.52 -29.12 20.03
CA ASP A 561 -1.00 -30.26 19.28
C ASP A 561 -0.11 -30.40 18.04
N ALA A 562 0.46 -31.59 17.84
CA ALA A 562 1.27 -31.85 16.67
C ALA A 562 0.39 -32.11 15.43
N ASP A 563 -0.90 -32.38 15.64
CA ASP A 563 -1.87 -32.77 14.62
C ASP A 563 -3.05 -31.77 14.49
N SER A 564 -3.10 -30.70 15.31
CA SER A 564 -4.01 -29.58 15.11
C SER A 564 -3.31 -28.22 15.20
N ASP A 565 -3.82 -27.30 14.41
CA ASP A 565 -3.31 -25.95 14.13
C ASP A 565 -2.83 -25.20 15.41
N PRO A 566 -1.57 -24.74 15.49
CA PRO A 566 -1.07 -23.96 16.63
C PRO A 566 -1.71 -22.57 16.78
N LEU A 567 -2.62 -22.18 15.88
CA LEU A 567 -3.50 -21.02 16.01
C LEU A 567 -4.86 -21.35 16.65
N ARG A 568 -5.15 -22.64 16.90
CA ARG A 568 -6.19 -23.10 17.81
C ARG A 568 -5.52 -23.52 19.12
N THR A 569 -5.65 -22.69 20.15
CA THR A 569 -5.51 -23.15 21.54
C THR A 569 -6.86 -23.37 22.17
#